data_AF-A0A257EDJ1-F1
#
_entry.id   AF-A0A257EDJ1-F1
#
_cell.length_a   1.000
_cell.length_b   1.000
_cell.length_c   1.000
_cell.angle_alpha   90.00
_cell.angle_beta   90.00
_cell.angle_gamma   90.00
#
_symmetry.space_group_name_H-M   'P 1'
#
loop_
_entity.id
_entity.type
_entity.pdbx_description
1 polymer ?
#
loop_
_entity_poly.entity_id
_entity_poly.type
_entity_poly.pdbx_seq_one_letter_code
_entity_poly.pdbx_strand_id
1 'polypeptide(L)' 'MSTFALRLPDSLYAHARKLAEQDQASLNQFITVAVAEKVSALNAVAFFAERAGAAKPGDLASFLAMVSERSPLEGDER' A
#
# COMPACT_ATOMS: atom_id res chain seq x y z
N MET A 1 -1.97 24.40 -6.73
CA MET A 1 -2.06 23.72 -5.42
C MET A 1 -3.01 24.51 -4.54
N SER A 2 -4.00 23.87 -3.93
CA SER A 2 -4.85 24.51 -2.92
C SER A 2 -4.19 24.40 -1.56
N THR A 3 -4.11 25.51 -0.81
CA THR A 3 -3.64 25.53 0.58
C THR A 3 -4.79 25.20 1.52
N PHE A 4 -4.55 24.26 2.45
CA PHE A 4 -5.52 23.88 3.48
C PHE A 4 -4.89 24.06 4.86
N ALA A 5 -5.50 24.92 5.69
CA ALA A 5 -5.01 25.18 7.04
C ALA A 5 -5.52 24.10 8.00
N LEU A 6 -4.60 23.28 8.52
CA LEU A 6 -4.87 22.22 9.50
C LEU A 6 -4.45 22.68 10.90
N ARG A 7 -5.26 22.35 11.90
CA ARG A 7 -4.87 22.43 13.31
C ARG A 7 -4.64 21.01 13.82
N LEU A 8 -3.43 20.76 14.32
CA LEU A 8 -3.06 19.49 14.93
C LEU A 8 -2.97 19.68 16.45
N PRO A 9 -3.34 18.68 17.26
CA PRO A 9 -2.98 18.66 18.68
C PRO A 9 -1.47 18.80 18.86
N ASP A 10 -1.03 19.49 19.91
CA ASP A 10 0.39 19.82 20.13
C ASP A 10 1.31 18.60 20.12
N SER A 11 0.87 17.49 20.73
CA SER A 11 1.61 16.23 20.76
C SER A 11 1.81 15.64 19.37
N LEU A 12 0.79 15.69 18.52
CA LEU A 12 0.85 15.20 17.14
C LEU A 12 1.73 16.12 16.27
N TYR A 13 1.61 17.43 16.45
CA TYR A 13 2.47 18.40 15.77
C TYR A 13 3.94 18.15 16.10
N ALA A 14 4.29 18.01 17.38
CA ALA A 14 5.65 17.77 17.83
C ALA A 14 6.23 16.46 17.26
N HIS A 15 5.43 15.39 17.26
CA HIS A 15 5.86 14.11 16.68
C HIS A 15 6.02 14.17 15.16
N ALA A 16 5.04 14.71 14.44
CA ALA A 16 5.12 14.84 12.98
C ALA A 16 6.31 15.71 12.56
N ARG A 17 6.60 16.79 13.29
CA ARG A 17 7.77 17.63 13.06
C ARG A 17 9.07 16.86 13.25
N LYS A 18 9.20 16.08 14.34
CA LYS A 18 10.39 15.26 14.59
C LYS A 18 10.63 14.24 13.47
N LEU A 19 9.57 13.59 12.98
CA LEU A 19 9.67 12.64 11.87
C LEU A 19 10.08 13.34 10.57
N ALA A 20 9.47 14.47 10.26
CA ALA A 20 9.84 15.26 9.08
C ALA A 20 11.31 15.71 9.11
N GLU A 21 11.81 16.13 10.28
CA GLU A 21 13.23 16.50 10.46
C GLU A 21 14.17 15.30 10.27
N GLN A 22 13.79 14.09 10.71
CA GLN A 22 14.55 12.85 10.47
C GLN A 22 14.64 12.53 8.97
N ASP A 23 13.56 12.77 8.23
CA ASP A 23 13.47 12.55 6.79
C ASP A 23 14.01 13.74 5.96
N GLN A 24 14.61 14.74 6.62
CA GLN A 24 15.13 15.97 5.99
C GLN A 24 14.08 16.70 5.13
N ALA A 25 12.82 16.60 5.50
CA ALA A 25 11.69 17.17 4.79
C ALA A 25 11.02 18.29 5.60
N SER A 26 10.36 19.23 4.92
CA SER A 26 9.46 20.15 5.64
C SER A 26 8.23 19.40 6.16
N LEU A 27 7.66 19.88 7.27
CA LEU A 27 6.43 19.30 7.83
C LEU A 27 5.28 19.27 6.80
N ASN A 28 5.18 20.29 5.94
CA ASN A 28 4.14 20.34 4.91
C ASN A 28 4.35 19.25 3.84
N GLN A 29 5.60 19.02 3.40
CA GLN A 29 5.90 17.93 2.47
C GLN A 29 5.62 16.58 3.10
N PHE A 30 6.06 16.38 4.35
CA PHE A 30 5.80 15.17 5.11
C PHE A 30 4.29 14.86 5.20
N ILE A 31 3.47 15.86 5.60
CA ILE A 31 2.02 15.70 5.67
C ILE A 31 1.42 15.40 4.29
N THR A 32 1.90 16.06 3.24
CA THR A 32 1.41 15.85 1.87
C THR A 32 1.64 14.41 1.41
N VAL A 33 2.84 13.87 1.66
CA VAL A 33 3.18 12.49 1.33
C VAL A 33 2.36 11.53 2.18
N ALA A 34 2.27 11.73 3.49
CA ALA A 34 1.48 10.88 4.38
C ALA A 34 -0.02 10.81 3.96
N VAL A 35 -0.58 11.93 3.51
CA VAL A 35 -1.95 11.95 2.95
C VAL A 35 -2.02 11.15 1.66
N ALA A 36 -1.07 11.33 0.74
CA ALA A 36 -1.02 10.57 -0.51
C ALA A 36 -0.89 9.06 -0.25
N GLU A 37 -0.06 8.65 0.71
CA GLU A 37 0.10 7.26 1.14
C GLU A 37 -1.20 6.70 1.72
N LYS A 38 -1.85 7.44 2.63
CA LYS A 38 -3.10 6.98 3.24
C LYS A 38 -4.20 6.81 2.20
N VAL A 39 -4.33 7.74 1.25
CA VAL A 39 -5.28 7.66 0.14
C VAL A 39 -4.95 6.46 -0.75
N SER A 40 -3.68 6.26 -1.09
CA SER A 40 -3.23 5.13 -1.92
C SER A 40 -3.52 3.78 -1.26
N ALA A 41 -3.27 3.66 0.05
CA ALA A 41 -3.56 2.46 0.82
C ALA A 41 -5.07 2.16 0.85
N LEU A 42 -5.93 3.17 1.06
CA LEU A 42 -7.38 2.98 1.04
C LEU A 42 -7.88 2.57 -0.35
N ASN A 43 -7.35 3.19 -1.41
CA ASN A 43 -7.68 2.82 -2.78
C ASN A 43 -7.24 1.39 -3.13
N ALA A 44 -6.05 0.97 -2.67
CA ALA A 44 -5.58 -0.39 -2.87
C ALA A 44 -6.49 -1.42 -2.19
N VAL A 45 -6.91 -1.15 -0.95
CA VAL A 45 -7.88 -2.01 -0.24
C VAL A 45 -9.19 -2.12 -1.03
N ALA A 46 -9.74 -1.00 -1.50
CA ALA A 46 -10.97 -1.00 -2.29
C ALA A 46 -10.80 -1.77 -3.62
N PHE A 47 -9.70 -1.53 -4.33
CA PHE A 47 -9.39 -2.21 -5.58
C PHE A 47 -9.31 -3.73 -5.42
N PHE A 48 -8.59 -4.22 -4.40
CA PHE A 48 -8.49 -5.66 -4.17
C PHE A 48 -9.81 -6.28 -3.70
N ALA A 49 -10.62 -5.56 -2.92
CA ALA A 49 -11.95 -6.02 -2.52
C ALA A 49 -12.87 -6.18 -3.74
N GLU A 50 -12.86 -5.22 -4.68
CA GLU A 50 -13.62 -5.31 -5.93
C GLU A 50 -13.09 -6.44 -6.82
N ARG A 51 -11.78 -6.53 -7.00
CA ARG A 51 -11.12 -7.52 -7.85
C ARG A 51 -11.32 -8.96 -7.35
N ALA A 52 -11.37 -9.16 -6.04
CA ALA A 52 -11.56 -10.48 -5.44
C ALA A 52 -12.90 -11.11 -5.85
N GLY A 53 -13.95 -10.31 -6.07
CA GLY A 53 -15.27 -10.82 -6.45
C GLY A 53 -15.77 -11.91 -5.49
N ALA A 54 -15.96 -13.13 -6.00
CA ALA A 54 -16.38 -14.30 -5.21
C ALA A 54 -15.22 -15.23 -4.79
N ALA A 55 -13.96 -14.86 -5.08
CA ALA A 55 -12.80 -15.68 -4.78
C ALA A 55 -12.63 -15.89 -3.27
N LYS A 56 -12.26 -17.11 -2.88
CA LYS A 56 -12.05 -17.53 -1.51
C LYS A 56 -10.59 -17.95 -1.28
N PRO A 57 -10.10 -17.85 -0.04
CA PRO A 57 -8.81 -18.45 0.32
C PRO A 57 -8.79 -19.93 -0.08
N GLY A 58 -7.75 -20.35 -0.82
CA GLY A 58 -7.59 -21.73 -1.30
C GLY A 58 -8.04 -21.98 -2.74
N ASP A 59 -8.80 -21.07 -3.37
CA ASP A 59 -9.20 -21.21 -4.78
C ASP A 59 -7.97 -21.32 -5.70
N LEU A 60 -6.96 -20.49 -5.46
CA LEU A 60 -5.69 -20.53 -6.21
C LEU A 60 -4.96 -21.87 -6.03
N ALA A 61 -4.88 -22.39 -4.80
CA ALA A 61 -4.21 -23.66 -4.54
C ALA A 61 -4.93 -24.82 -5.25
N SER A 62 -6.27 -24.81 -5.23
CA SER A 62 -7.10 -25.80 -5.93
C SER A 62 -6.92 -25.73 -7.45
N PHE A 63 -6.84 -24.51 -8.01
CA PHE A 63 -6.54 -24.30 -9.42
C PHE A 63 -5.14 -24.80 -9.79
N LEU A 64 -4.12 -24.49 -8.99
CA LEU A 64 -2.75 -24.94 -9.23
C LEU A 64 -2.59 -26.46 -9.11
N ALA A 65 -3.37 -27.12 -8.26
CA ALA A 65 -3.37 -28.58 -8.14
C ALA A 65 -3.89 -29.30 -9.41
N MET A 66 -4.55 -28.57 -10.33
CA MET A 66 -4.96 -29.11 -11.63
C MET A 66 -3.81 -29.13 -12.65
N VAL A 67 -2.70 -28.45 -12.38
CA VAL A 67 -1.52 -28.45 -13.25
C VAL A 67 -0.88 -29.84 -13.19
N SER A 68 -0.58 -30.41 -14.35
CA SER A 68 0.06 -31.72 -14.43
C SER A 68 1.46 -31.68 -13.82
N GLU A 69 1.81 -32.73 -13.06
CA GLU A 69 3.19 -32.94 -12.64
C GLU A 69 4.04 -33.27 -13.87
N ARG A 70 4.89 -32.32 -14.25
CA ARG A 70 5.84 -32.43 -15.34
C ARG A 70 7.10 -31.66 -14.98
N SER A 71 8.21 -32.05 -15.58
CA SER A 71 9.43 -31.24 -15.55
C SER A 71 9.15 -29.87 -16.18
N PRO A 72 9.79 -28.79 -15.68
CA PRO A 72 9.81 -27.48 -16.34
C PRO A 72 10.22 -27.60 -17.81
N LEU A 73 9.78 -26.65 -18.64
CA LEU A 73 10.23 -26.59 -20.03
C LEU A 73 11.71 -26.19 -20.07
N GLU A 74 12.38 -26.55 -21.16
CA GLU A 74 13.72 -26.05 -21.46
C GLU A 74 13.69 -24.51 -21.47
N GLY A 75 14.53 -23.88 -20.64
CA GLY A 75 14.56 -22.43 -20.44
C GLY A 75 13.70 -21.89 -19.27
N ASP A 76 12.86 -22.72 -18.63
CA ASP A 76 12.25 -22.42 -17.32
C ASP A 76 13.18 -22.76 -16.14
N GLU A 77 14.41 -23.16 -16.46
CA GLU A 77 15.47 -23.47 -15.50
C GLU A 77 16.05 -22.16 -14.94
N ARG A 78 16.36 -22.16 -13.64
CA ARG A 78 16.74 -20.97 -12.86
C ARG A 78 17.89 -20.14 -13.40
#